data_AF-A0AA41BKX3-F1
#
_entry.id   AF-A0AA41BKX3-F1
#
_cell.length_a   1.000
_cell.length_b   1.000
_cell.length_c   1.000
_cell.angle_alpha   90.00
_cell.angle_beta   90.00
_cell.angle_gamma   90.00
#
_symmetry.space_group_name_H-M   'P 1'
#
loop_
_entity.id
_entity.type
_entity.pdbx_description
1 polymer ?
#
loop_
_entity_poly.entity_id
_entity_poly.type
_entity_poly.pdbx_seq_one_letter_code
_entity_poly.pdbx_strand_id
1 'polypeptide(L)'
;PATHRQSLGMLGMHGTYEANMTMHNADVIFAVGVRFDDRTTNNLAKYCPNATVLHIDIDPTSITKTVNADIPAVGDARLVLEQMLELLAQDAPSQPQDDIRDWWQQIESWRARQCLKYDAESESIKPQAVIETLWRLTKGDAYVTSDVGQHQMFAALYYPFDK
;
A
#
# COMPACT_ATOMS: atom_id res chain seq x y z
N PRO A 1 3.13 8.86 -3.31
CA PRO A 1 2.94 8.89 -4.78
C PRO A 1 3.06 7.50 -5.38
N ALA A 2 2.10 7.09 -6.20
CA ALA A 2 2.07 5.75 -6.80
C ALA A 2 3.26 5.48 -7.74
N THR A 3 3.85 6.53 -8.34
CA THR A 3 5.04 6.42 -9.20
C THR A 3 6.36 6.35 -8.42
N HIS A 4 6.33 6.58 -7.10
CA HIS A 4 7.54 6.56 -6.29
C HIS A 4 8.08 5.13 -6.17
N ARG A 5 9.41 4.96 -6.20
CA ARG A 5 10.07 3.63 -6.14
C ARG A 5 9.65 2.79 -4.92
N GLN A 6 9.37 3.45 -3.79
CA GLN A 6 8.95 2.79 -2.56
C GLN A 6 7.44 2.47 -2.51
N SER A 7 6.66 2.86 -3.52
CA SER A 7 5.28 2.42 -3.67
C SER A 7 5.25 0.94 -4.09
N LEU A 8 4.41 0.17 -3.41
CA LEU A 8 4.17 -1.24 -3.73
C LEU A 8 2.81 -1.46 -4.40
N GLY A 9 2.02 -0.40 -4.59
CA GLY A 9 0.67 -0.47 -5.13
C GLY A 9 -0.37 -0.87 -4.09
N MET A 10 -1.54 -1.30 -4.57
CA MET A 10 -2.68 -1.65 -3.72
C MET A 10 -2.45 -3.00 -3.02
N LEU A 11 -2.82 -3.08 -1.74
CA LEU A 11 -2.87 -4.32 -0.94
C LEU A 11 -4.26 -4.97 -1.05
N GLY A 12 -4.35 -6.31 -0.89
CA GLY A 12 -5.60 -7.02 -0.69
C GLY A 12 -5.98 -7.98 -1.83
N MET A 13 -7.27 -8.34 -1.90
CA MET A 13 -7.79 -9.36 -2.83
C MET A 13 -7.46 -9.11 -4.30
N HIS A 14 -7.45 -7.85 -4.73
CA HIS A 14 -7.03 -7.41 -6.06
C HIS A 14 -5.72 -6.62 -6.04
N GLY A 15 -4.99 -6.69 -4.93
CA GLY A 15 -3.73 -5.99 -4.75
C GLY A 15 -2.59 -6.58 -5.59
N THR A 16 -1.48 -5.86 -5.61
CA THR A 16 -0.25 -6.34 -6.25
C THR A 16 0.33 -7.51 -5.46
N TYR A 17 1.05 -8.38 -6.17
CA TYR A 17 1.72 -9.52 -5.54
C TYR A 17 2.75 -9.05 -4.52
N GLU A 18 3.56 -8.06 -4.87
CA GLU A 18 4.58 -7.49 -4.00
C GLU A 18 4.01 -6.81 -2.77
N ALA A 19 2.88 -6.09 -2.85
CA ALA A 19 2.25 -5.49 -1.66
C ALA A 19 1.76 -6.57 -0.69
N ASN A 20 1.06 -7.59 -1.21
CA ASN A 20 0.57 -8.70 -0.40
C ASN A 20 1.70 -9.50 0.25
N MET A 21 2.79 -9.78 -0.48
CA MET A 21 3.95 -10.49 0.05
C MET A 21 4.72 -9.66 1.08
N THR A 22 4.86 -8.36 0.84
CA THR A 22 5.48 -7.44 1.81
C THR A 22 4.71 -7.45 3.11
N MET A 23 3.38 -7.29 3.03
CA MET A 23 2.52 -7.29 4.21
C MET A 23 2.60 -8.62 4.98
N HIS A 24 2.56 -9.75 4.27
CA HIS A 24 2.64 -11.07 4.90
C HIS A 24 3.97 -11.33 5.62
N ASN A 25 5.10 -10.85 5.10
CA ASN A 25 6.43 -11.13 5.63
C ASN A 25 7.00 -9.99 6.49
N ALA A 26 6.25 -8.92 6.73
CA ALA A 26 6.67 -7.83 7.59
C ALA A 26 6.81 -8.27 9.05
N ASP A 27 7.80 -7.71 9.73
CA ASP A 27 8.01 -7.81 11.18
C ASP A 27 7.45 -6.58 11.93
N VAL A 28 7.25 -5.47 11.23
CA VAL A 28 6.57 -4.27 11.73
C VAL A 28 5.55 -3.77 10.71
N ILE A 29 4.34 -3.49 11.18
CA ILE A 29 3.29 -2.83 10.41
C ILE A 29 3.02 -1.47 11.01
N PHE A 30 3.22 -0.44 10.19
CA PHE A 30 2.82 0.92 10.53
C PHE A 30 1.52 1.27 9.82
N ALA A 31 0.40 1.02 10.49
CA ALA A 31 -0.95 1.20 9.98
C ALA A 31 -1.48 2.59 10.32
N VAL A 32 -1.66 3.43 9.30
CA VAL A 32 -2.10 4.82 9.45
C VAL A 32 -3.49 5.01 8.82
N GLY A 33 -4.52 5.23 9.64
CA GLY A 33 -5.89 5.50 9.17
C GLY A 33 -6.53 4.34 8.41
N VAL A 34 -6.22 3.10 8.79
CA VAL A 34 -6.76 1.89 8.16
C VAL A 34 -7.64 1.11 9.12
N ARG A 35 -8.68 0.47 8.58
CA ARG A 35 -9.66 -0.32 9.37
C ARG A 35 -9.46 -1.84 9.31
N PHE A 36 -8.38 -2.31 8.66
CA PHE A 36 -8.07 -3.74 8.45
C PHE A 36 -9.27 -4.57 7.94
N ASP A 37 -9.90 -4.14 6.85
CA ASP A 37 -11.10 -4.81 6.35
C ASP A 37 -10.82 -6.20 5.75
N ASP A 38 -11.88 -7.01 5.61
CA ASP A 38 -11.84 -8.38 5.13
C ASP A 38 -11.32 -8.51 3.69
N ARG A 39 -11.50 -7.48 2.84
CA ARG A 39 -10.96 -7.48 1.46
C ARG A 39 -9.45 -7.27 1.42
N THR A 40 -8.88 -6.72 2.48
CA THR A 40 -7.42 -6.60 2.66
C THR A 40 -6.84 -7.81 3.40
N THR A 41 -7.51 -8.25 4.47
CA THR A 41 -6.96 -9.26 5.38
C THR A 41 -7.19 -10.69 4.92
N ASN A 42 -8.34 -10.96 4.29
CA ASN A 42 -8.81 -12.28 3.84
C ASN A 42 -8.79 -13.36 4.94
N ASN A 43 -7.63 -13.95 5.23
CA ASN A 43 -7.45 -14.90 6.33
C ASN A 43 -6.61 -14.28 7.45
N LEU A 44 -7.27 -13.79 8.51
CA LEU A 44 -6.64 -13.14 9.65
C LEU A 44 -5.55 -13.98 10.32
N ALA A 45 -5.71 -15.31 10.40
CA ALA A 45 -4.70 -16.19 11.00
C ALA A 45 -3.40 -16.24 10.20
N LYS A 46 -3.43 -15.84 8.92
CA LYS A 46 -2.25 -15.77 8.03
C LYS A 46 -1.86 -14.33 7.71
N TYR A 47 -2.56 -13.36 8.26
CA TYR A 47 -2.32 -11.95 7.98
C TYR A 47 -1.23 -11.44 8.91
N CYS A 48 -0.02 -11.31 8.35
CA CYS A 48 1.14 -10.72 9.03
C CYS A 48 1.47 -11.43 10.36
N PRO A 49 1.68 -12.75 10.35
CA PRO A 49 1.65 -13.59 11.55
C PRO A 49 2.72 -13.25 12.60
N ASN A 50 3.79 -12.54 12.21
CA ASN A 50 4.93 -12.23 13.07
C ASN A 50 5.13 -10.72 13.28
N ALA A 51 4.20 -9.89 12.81
CA ALA A 51 4.38 -8.45 12.80
C ALA A 51 3.98 -7.81 14.14
N THR A 52 4.78 -6.85 14.59
CA THR A 52 4.36 -5.85 15.58
C THR A 52 3.52 -4.78 14.89
N VAL A 53 2.31 -4.54 15.36
CA VAL A 53 1.36 -3.63 14.71
C VAL A 53 1.27 -2.31 15.48
N LEU A 54 1.79 -1.24 14.87
CA LEU A 54 1.45 0.14 15.24
C LEU A 54 0.19 0.56 14.49
N HIS A 55 -0.84 1.00 15.20
CA HIS A 55 -2.11 1.40 14.59
C HIS A 55 -2.51 2.81 15.03
N ILE A 56 -2.47 3.75 14.10
CA ILE A 56 -2.97 5.12 14.26
C ILE A 56 -4.38 5.19 13.66
N ASP A 57 -5.36 5.55 14.48
CA ASP A 57 -6.73 5.81 14.03
C ASP A 57 -7.39 6.92 14.86
N ILE A 58 -8.25 7.73 14.25
CA ILE A 58 -9.00 8.76 14.96
C ILE A 58 -10.19 8.17 15.72
N ASP A 59 -10.71 7.03 15.25
CA ASP A 59 -11.82 6.32 15.86
C ASP A 59 -11.28 5.22 16.80
N PRO A 60 -11.41 5.38 18.12
CA PRO A 60 -10.94 4.38 19.08
C PRO A 60 -11.64 3.02 18.92
N THR A 61 -12.83 2.97 18.28
CA THR A 61 -13.55 1.72 18.05
C THR A 61 -12.99 0.89 16.90
N SER A 62 -12.14 1.49 16.05
CA SER A 62 -11.47 0.79 14.95
C SER A 62 -10.16 0.13 15.40
N ILE A 63 -9.53 0.63 16.47
CA ILE A 63 -8.31 0.05 17.03
C ILE A 63 -8.59 -1.32 17.63
N THR A 64 -7.75 -2.31 17.30
CA THR A 64 -7.86 -3.70 17.80
C THR A 64 -9.19 -4.38 17.49
N LYS A 65 -10.00 -3.83 16.58
CA LYS A 65 -11.29 -4.42 16.17
C LYS A 65 -11.11 -5.70 15.36
N THR A 66 -10.14 -5.73 14.45
CA THR A 66 -9.94 -6.82 13.49
C THR A 66 -8.54 -7.42 13.56
N VAL A 67 -7.52 -6.57 13.62
CA VAL A 67 -6.13 -6.96 13.90
C VAL A 67 -5.74 -6.32 15.22
N ASN A 68 -5.13 -7.08 16.12
CA ASN A 68 -4.66 -6.56 17.40
C ASN A 68 -3.52 -5.55 17.17
N ALA A 69 -3.67 -4.34 17.71
CA ALA A 69 -2.61 -3.34 17.72
C ALA A 69 -1.75 -3.52 18.97
N ASP A 70 -0.45 -3.77 18.79
CA ASP A 70 0.50 -3.83 19.89
C ASP A 70 0.81 -2.43 20.43
N ILE A 71 0.84 -1.44 19.53
CA ILE A 71 1.08 -0.04 19.86
C ILE A 71 -0.04 0.81 19.23
N PRO A 72 -1.14 1.05 19.98
CA PRO A 72 -2.26 1.86 19.51
C PRO A 72 -2.00 3.36 19.73
N ALA A 73 -2.39 4.19 18.77
CA ALA A 73 -2.36 5.64 18.88
C ALA A 73 -3.70 6.21 18.40
N VAL A 74 -4.51 6.72 19.34
CA VAL A 74 -5.79 7.36 19.03
C VAL A 74 -5.57 8.84 18.75
N GLY A 75 -5.86 9.28 17.53
CA GLY A 75 -5.73 10.70 17.17
C GLY A 75 -5.81 10.98 15.68
N ASP A 76 -5.78 12.28 15.34
CA ASP A 76 -5.63 12.72 13.96
C ASP A 76 -4.27 12.24 13.42
N ALA A 77 -4.30 11.42 12.37
CA ALA A 77 -3.11 10.83 11.76
C ALA A 77 -2.07 11.90 11.35
N ARG A 78 -2.51 13.07 10.89
CA ARG A 78 -1.60 14.17 10.53
C ARG A 78 -0.83 14.66 11.75
N LEU A 79 -1.53 14.91 12.86
CA LEU A 79 -0.90 15.40 14.09
C LEU A 79 0.06 14.37 14.69
N VAL A 80 -0.31 13.09 14.68
CA VAL A 80 0.55 12.00 15.17
C VAL A 80 1.81 11.89 14.31
N LEU A 81 1.68 11.93 12.98
CA LEU A 81 2.82 11.88 12.07
C LEU A 81 3.74 13.10 12.21
N GLU A 82 3.19 14.31 12.38
CA GLU A 82 3.96 15.53 12.63
C GLU A 82 4.83 15.38 13.90
N GLN A 83 4.24 14.91 15.00
CA GLN A 83 4.97 14.66 16.25
C GLN A 83 6.06 13.57 16.09
N MET A 84 5.78 12.49 15.36
CA MET A 84 6.79 11.46 15.08
C MET A 84 7.96 12.02 14.28
N LEU A 85 7.71 12.88 13.29
CA LEU A 85 8.76 13.55 12.51
C LEU A 85 9.60 14.51 13.37
N GLU A 86 8.97 15.24 14.29
CA GLU A 86 9.67 16.11 15.24
C GLU A 86 10.61 15.32 16.16
N LEU A 87 10.17 14.15 16.64
CA LEU A 87 11.01 13.25 17.44
C LEU A 87 12.16 12.67 16.62
N LEU A 88 11.89 12.21 15.39
CA LEU A 88 12.92 11.69 14.48
C LEU A 88 13.98 12.75 14.11
N ALA A 89 13.59 14.03 14.05
CA ALA A 89 14.52 15.13 13.77
C ALA A 89 15.43 15.47 14.98
N GLN A 90 15.01 15.13 16.20
CA GLN A 90 15.80 15.33 17.42
C GLN A 90 16.82 14.21 17.63
N ASP A 91 16.52 13.00 17.13
CA ASP A 91 17.46 11.89 17.11
C ASP A 91 18.48 12.06 15.97
N ALA A 92 19.77 11.77 16.25
CA ALA A 92 20.77 11.75 15.19
C ALA A 92 20.44 10.62 14.19
N PRO A 93 20.47 10.87 12.86
CA PRO A 93 20.14 9.85 11.87
C PRO A 93 21.14 8.70 11.98
N SER A 94 20.71 7.58 12.55
CA SER A 94 21.61 6.47 12.87
C SER A 94 21.14 5.12 12.33
N GLN A 95 20.15 5.08 11.44
CA GLN A 95 19.93 3.89 10.62
C GLN A 95 20.73 4.00 9.32
N PRO A 96 21.81 3.21 9.16
CA PRO A 96 22.36 2.95 7.85
C PRO A 96 21.25 2.45 6.93
N GLN A 97 21.16 3.00 5.71
CA GLN A 97 20.27 2.45 4.67
C GLN A 97 20.55 0.97 4.38
N ASP A 98 21.71 0.47 4.81
CA ASP A 98 22.13 -0.91 4.70
C ASP A 98 21.25 -1.86 5.52
N ASP A 99 20.65 -1.39 6.62
CA ASP A 99 19.87 -2.23 7.54
C ASP A 99 18.57 -2.76 6.91
N ILE A 100 18.02 -2.05 5.91
CA ILE A 100 16.81 -2.46 5.18
C ILE A 100 17.11 -2.92 3.75
N ARG A 101 18.38 -3.01 3.36
CA ARG A 101 18.79 -3.35 1.99
C ARG A 101 18.27 -4.72 1.58
N ASP A 102 18.46 -5.72 2.43
CA ASP A 102 18.06 -7.10 2.15
C ASP A 102 16.54 -7.22 2.05
N TRP A 103 15.81 -6.45 2.87
CA TRP A 103 14.35 -6.38 2.78
C TRP A 103 13.89 -5.80 1.44
N TRP A 104 14.49 -4.69 0.99
CA TRP A 104 14.18 -4.15 -0.33
C TRP A 104 14.57 -5.10 -1.46
N GLN A 105 15.68 -5.83 -1.37
CA GLN A 105 16.03 -6.85 -2.36
C GLN A 105 14.96 -7.95 -2.45
N GLN A 106 14.43 -8.39 -1.30
CA GLN A 106 13.35 -9.36 -1.25
C GLN A 106 12.07 -8.81 -1.91
N ILE A 107 11.71 -7.55 -1.64
CA ILE A 107 10.57 -6.87 -2.27
C ILE A 107 10.73 -6.78 -3.79
N GLU A 108 11.92 -6.37 -4.26
CA GLU A 108 12.19 -6.26 -5.69
C GLU A 108 12.10 -7.64 -6.39
N SER A 109 12.44 -8.73 -5.69
CA SER A 109 12.26 -10.10 -6.21
C SER A 109 10.78 -10.44 -6.45
N TRP A 110 9.86 -9.94 -5.61
CA TRP A 110 8.43 -10.12 -5.81
C TRP A 110 7.90 -9.21 -6.92
N ARG A 111 8.36 -7.95 -6.95
CA ARG A 111 8.02 -6.98 -7.99
C ARG A 111 8.45 -7.45 -9.39
N ALA A 112 9.58 -8.18 -9.48
CA ALA A 112 10.09 -8.75 -10.73
C ALA A 112 9.10 -9.74 -11.39
N ARG A 113 8.09 -10.23 -10.68
CA ARG A 113 7.01 -11.03 -11.30
C ARG A 113 6.13 -10.22 -12.24
N GLN A 114 6.15 -8.89 -12.16
CA GLN A 114 5.32 -7.99 -12.97
C GLN A 114 3.85 -8.44 -12.95
N CYS A 115 3.27 -8.55 -11.76
CA CYS A 115 1.97 -9.20 -11.57
C CYS A 115 0.79 -8.52 -12.30
N LEU A 116 0.96 -7.27 -12.71
CA LEU A 116 0.00 -6.50 -13.49
C LEU A 116 0.21 -6.60 -15.01
N LYS A 117 1.18 -7.40 -15.48
CA LYS A 117 1.42 -7.56 -16.91
C LYS A 117 0.21 -8.18 -17.60
N TYR A 118 -0.19 -7.59 -18.72
CA TYR A 118 -1.25 -8.09 -19.59
C TYR A 118 -0.77 -8.18 -21.04
N ASP A 119 -1.54 -8.88 -21.86
CA ASP A 119 -1.26 -9.03 -23.30
C ASP A 119 -1.57 -7.71 -24.04
N ALA A 120 -0.51 -6.94 -24.35
CA ALA A 120 -0.61 -5.66 -25.05
C ALA A 120 -0.72 -5.79 -26.58
N GLU A 121 -0.43 -6.98 -27.14
CA GLU A 121 -0.43 -7.23 -28.59
C GLU A 121 -1.77 -7.77 -29.09
N SER A 122 -2.77 -7.83 -28.22
CA SER A 122 -4.12 -8.28 -28.56
C SER A 122 -4.77 -7.37 -29.61
N GLU A 123 -5.44 -7.96 -30.59
CA GLU A 123 -6.25 -7.22 -31.56
C GLU A 123 -7.41 -6.45 -30.90
N SER A 124 -7.86 -6.89 -29.73
CA SER A 124 -8.90 -6.21 -28.95
C SER A 124 -8.27 -5.24 -27.95
N ILE A 125 -8.90 -4.08 -27.80
CA ILE A 125 -8.50 -3.07 -26.82
C ILE A 125 -8.56 -3.67 -25.41
N LYS A 126 -7.43 -3.69 -24.71
CA LYS A 126 -7.37 -4.10 -23.31
C LYS A 126 -7.81 -2.94 -22.41
N PRO A 127 -8.72 -3.17 -21.45
CA PRO A 127 -9.17 -2.11 -20.55
C PRO A 127 -8.03 -1.50 -19.72
N GLN A 128 -7.03 -2.31 -19.35
CA GLN A 128 -5.81 -1.84 -18.69
C GLN A 128 -5.09 -0.76 -19.53
N ALA A 129 -4.91 -1.02 -20.83
CA ALA A 129 -4.26 -0.09 -21.76
C ALA A 129 -5.03 1.21 -21.92
N VAL A 130 -6.37 1.17 -21.83
CA VAL A 130 -7.21 2.38 -21.84
C VAL A 130 -6.89 3.25 -20.63
N ILE A 131 -6.83 2.67 -19.43
CA ILE A 131 -6.53 3.40 -18.20
C ILE A 131 -5.10 3.96 -18.22
N GLU A 132 -4.11 3.18 -18.64
CA GLU A 132 -2.72 3.65 -18.77
C GLU A 132 -2.60 4.79 -19.78
N THR A 133 -3.36 4.73 -20.88
CA THR A 133 -3.40 5.79 -21.89
C THR A 133 -4.03 7.06 -21.32
N LEU A 134 -5.12 6.94 -20.56
CA LEU A 134 -5.71 8.08 -19.85
C LEU A 134 -4.70 8.72 -18.92
N TRP A 135 -4.04 7.93 -18.07
CA TRP A 135 -3.00 8.42 -17.16
C TRP A 135 -1.88 9.17 -17.90
N ARG A 136 -1.40 8.62 -19.02
CA ARG A 136 -0.34 9.25 -19.82
C ARG A 136 -0.77 10.60 -20.42
N LEU A 137 -2.00 10.68 -20.90
CA LEU A 137 -2.56 11.89 -21.51
C LEU A 137 -2.87 12.96 -20.47
N THR A 138 -3.35 12.56 -19.30
CA THR A 138 -3.64 13.47 -18.17
C THR A 138 -2.42 13.77 -17.31
N LYS A 139 -1.31 13.06 -17.53
CA LYS A 139 -0.09 13.09 -16.71
C LYS A 139 -0.38 12.79 -15.22
N GLY A 140 -1.36 11.93 -14.96
CA GLY A 140 -1.82 11.61 -13.61
C GLY A 140 -2.58 12.72 -12.89
N ASP A 141 -2.89 13.85 -13.55
CA ASP A 141 -3.47 15.06 -12.91
C ASP A 141 -5.00 15.15 -13.03
N ALA A 142 -5.66 14.11 -13.53
CA ALA A 142 -7.13 14.07 -13.60
C ALA A 142 -7.76 13.54 -12.32
N TYR A 143 -8.92 14.10 -11.97
CA TYR A 143 -9.85 13.49 -11.03
C TYR A 143 -10.52 12.28 -11.70
N VAL A 144 -10.32 11.09 -11.11
CA VAL A 144 -10.86 9.83 -11.64
C VAL A 144 -11.99 9.36 -10.73
N THR A 145 -13.14 9.06 -11.30
CA THR A 145 -14.27 8.42 -10.61
C THR A 145 -14.63 7.13 -11.33
N SER A 146 -15.13 6.14 -10.60
CA SER A 146 -15.61 4.89 -11.18
C SER A 146 -16.85 4.39 -10.45
N ASP A 147 -17.69 3.68 -11.19
CA ASP A 147 -18.69 2.79 -10.57
C ASP A 147 -18.00 1.52 -10.01
N VAL A 148 -18.77 0.55 -9.52
CA VAL A 148 -18.29 -0.72 -8.95
C VAL A 148 -18.20 -1.80 -10.03
N GLY A 149 -17.06 -2.48 -10.13
CA GLY A 149 -16.86 -3.57 -11.08
C GLY A 149 -15.40 -3.82 -11.43
N GLN A 150 -15.13 -4.60 -12.47
CA GLN A 150 -13.76 -4.84 -12.94
C GLN A 150 -13.05 -3.55 -13.35
N HIS A 151 -13.78 -2.60 -13.95
CA HIS A 151 -13.24 -1.30 -14.34
C HIS A 151 -12.77 -0.46 -13.15
N GLN A 152 -13.39 -0.61 -11.98
CA GLN A 152 -12.92 0.00 -10.73
C GLN A 152 -11.51 -0.49 -10.38
N MET A 153 -11.29 -1.81 -10.48
CA MET A 153 -9.99 -2.41 -10.19
C MET A 153 -8.96 -2.01 -11.24
N PHE A 154 -9.34 -1.90 -12.51
CA PHE A 154 -8.44 -1.40 -13.54
C PHE A 154 -8.04 0.07 -13.30
N ALA A 155 -8.98 0.93 -12.90
CA ALA A 155 -8.66 2.30 -12.52
C ALA A 155 -7.69 2.33 -11.33
N ALA A 156 -7.95 1.56 -10.28
CA ALA A 156 -7.10 1.52 -9.08
C ALA A 156 -5.69 0.95 -9.34
N LEU A 157 -5.55 -0.02 -10.25
CA LEU A 157 -4.29 -0.71 -10.51
C LEU A 157 -3.44 -0.08 -11.61
N TYR A 158 -4.06 0.54 -12.62
CA TYR A 158 -3.37 1.00 -13.84
C TYR A 158 -3.37 2.53 -14.00
N TYR A 159 -3.95 3.29 -13.05
CA TYR A 159 -3.82 4.75 -12.98
C TYR A 159 -2.95 5.16 -11.77
N PRO A 160 -1.65 5.41 -11.95
CA PRO A 160 -0.78 5.86 -10.86
C PRO A 160 -1.18 7.24 -10.30
N PHE A 161 -1.77 7.29 -9.11
CA PHE A 161 -2.13 8.53 -8.40
C PHE A 161 -0.93 9.12 -7.65
N ASP A 162 -0.55 10.35 -7.98
CA ASP A 162 0.58 11.06 -7.36
C ASP A 162 0.16 12.27 -6.51
N LYS A 163 -1.12 12.60 -6.50
CA LYS A 163 -1.72 13.73 -5.78
C LYS A 163 -3.00 13.31 -5.07
#